data_AF-A0A2A5X0A3-F1
#
_entry.id   AF-A0A2A5X0A3-F1
#
_cell.length_a   1.000
_cell.length_b   1.000
_cell.length_c   1.000
_cell.angle_alpha   90.00
_cell.angle_beta   90.00
_cell.angle_gamma   90.00
#
_symmetry.space_group_name_H-M   'P 1'
#
loop_
_entity.id
_entity.type
_entity.pdbx_description
1 polymer ?
#
loop_
_entity_poly.entity_id
_entity_poly.type
_entity_poly.pdbx_seq_one_letter_code
_entity_poly.pdbx_strand_id
1 'polypeptide(L)'
;MSEILSLQILIILLIIFSPLILGTIFLGWQKKIKVKHNESGILKNCFVGYSWTYFFFGFFVPIFRGEISIGVFHLIFSIVTFGIFQLIMPFLYNKQYSTRLLNNSWSLHDSEDNNALARQKIGITTD
;
A
#
# COMPACT_ATOMS: atom_id res chain seq x y z
N MET A 1 33.70 10.23 20.11
CA MET A 1 33.35 10.52 18.69
C MET A 1 32.59 9.36 18.05
N SER A 2 33.08 8.12 18.13
CA SER A 2 32.41 6.92 17.60
C SER A 2 31.04 6.66 18.25
N GLU A 3 30.93 6.73 19.57
CA GLU A 3 29.66 6.48 20.29
C GLU A 3 28.55 7.49 19.94
N ILE A 4 28.90 8.78 19.83
CA ILE A 4 27.95 9.84 19.43
C ILE A 4 27.46 9.61 18.00
N LEU A 5 28.36 9.24 17.08
CA LEU A 5 28.00 8.92 15.70
C LEU A 5 27.08 7.69 15.63
N SER A 6 27.37 6.63 16.42
CA SER A 6 26.52 5.45 16.50
C SER A 6 25.12 5.78 17.01
N LEU A 7 25.00 6.65 18.02
CA LEU A 7 23.72 7.10 18.55
C LEU A 7 22.92 7.92 17.52
N GLN A 8 23.58 8.82 16.78
CA GLN A 8 22.94 9.60 15.72
C GLN A 8 22.38 8.71 14.61
N ILE A 9 23.15 7.71 14.17
CA ILE A 9 22.70 6.74 13.16
C ILE A 9 21.47 5.97 13.68
N LEU A 10 21.49 5.53 14.94
CA LEU A 10 20.35 4.83 15.54
C LEU A 10 19.09 5.70 15.54
N ILE A 11 19.20 6.98 15.94
CA ILE A 11 18.06 7.91 15.95
C ILE A 11 17.51 8.13 14.54
N ILE A 12 18.38 8.31 13.54
CA ILE A 12 17.96 8.48 12.14
C ILE A 12 17.22 7.23 11.64
N LEU A 13 17.73 6.04 11.94
CA LEU A 13 17.06 4.79 11.58
C LEU A 13 15.68 4.69 12.25
N LEU A 14 15.57 5.01 13.53
CA LEU A 14 14.28 5.01 14.24
C LEU A 14 13.28 5.98 13.60
N ILE A 15 13.72 7.17 13.20
CA ILE A 15 12.87 8.15 12.51
C ILE A 15 12.44 7.60 11.15
N ILE A 16 13.35 7.07 10.35
CA ILE A 16 13.07 6.52 9.02
C ILE A 16 12.08 5.35 9.09
N PHE A 17 12.22 4.46 10.07
CA PHE A 17 11.35 3.29 10.24
C PHE A 17 10.06 3.59 11.03
N SER A 18 9.95 4.76 11.66
CA SER A 18 8.75 5.14 12.41
C SER A 18 7.45 5.09 11.60
N PRO A 19 7.38 5.47 10.30
CA PRO A 19 6.16 5.38 9.52
C PRO A 19 5.72 3.93 9.29
N LEU A 20 6.66 2.99 9.17
CA LEU A 20 6.36 1.56 9.07
C LEU A 20 5.71 1.04 10.36
N ILE A 21 6.23 1.43 11.52
CA ILE A 21 5.69 1.00 12.82
C ILE A 21 4.31 1.64 13.04
N LEU A 22 4.20 2.96 12.90
CA LEU A 22 2.94 3.68 13.10
C LEU A 22 1.87 3.21 12.10
N GLY A 23 2.24 3.09 10.83
CA GLY A 23 1.35 2.62 9.78
C GLY A 23 0.79 1.23 10.06
N THR A 24 1.63 0.31 10.52
CA THR A 24 1.17 -1.05 10.85
C THR A 24 0.30 -1.09 12.09
N ILE A 25 0.54 -0.25 13.10
CA ILE A 25 -0.33 -0.11 14.28
C ILE A 25 -1.72 0.41 13.89
N PHE A 26 -1.79 1.49 13.11
CA PHE A 26 -3.08 2.14 12.80
C PHE A 26 -3.87 1.43 11.69
N LEU A 27 -3.20 0.94 10.66
CA LEU A 27 -3.87 0.36 9.47
C LEU A 27 -3.79 -1.18 9.44
N GLY A 28 -3.03 -1.80 10.33
CA GLY A 28 -2.73 -3.23 10.27
C GLY A 28 -1.70 -3.57 9.20
N TRP A 29 -1.16 -4.80 9.26
CA TRP A 29 -0.22 -5.32 8.27
C TRP A 29 -0.87 -5.47 6.88
N GLN A 30 -0.06 -5.36 5.83
CA GLN A 30 -0.53 -5.58 4.45
C GLN A 30 -1.08 -7.00 4.29
N LYS A 31 -2.36 -7.11 3.92
CA LYS A 31 -3.02 -8.38 3.62
C LYS A 31 -3.48 -8.42 2.17
N LYS A 32 -3.24 -9.56 1.52
CA LYS A 32 -3.72 -9.87 0.15
C LYS A 32 -5.14 -10.42 0.26
N ILE A 33 -6.02 -9.97 -0.63
CA ILE A 33 -7.40 -10.45 -0.74
C ILE A 33 -7.65 -10.81 -2.21
N LYS A 34 -8.13 -12.02 -2.47
CA LYS A 34 -8.44 -12.48 -3.82
C LYS A 34 -9.63 -11.71 -4.40
N VAL A 35 -9.49 -11.33 -5.65
CA VAL A 35 -10.56 -10.76 -6.47
C VAL A 35 -10.65 -11.51 -7.79
N LYS A 36 -11.84 -11.49 -8.38
CA LYS A 36 -12.13 -12.10 -9.68
C LYS A 36 -12.65 -11.05 -10.63
N HIS A 37 -12.13 -11.03 -11.85
CA HIS A 37 -12.67 -10.18 -12.91
C HIS A 37 -14.02 -10.75 -13.37
N ASN A 38 -15.04 -9.89 -13.46
CA ASN A 38 -16.42 -10.31 -13.63
C ASN A 38 -16.67 -11.02 -14.98
N GLU A 39 -16.01 -10.56 -16.05
CA GLU A 39 -16.24 -11.08 -17.40
C GLU A 39 -15.29 -12.22 -17.76
N SER A 40 -13.99 -12.03 -17.54
CA SER A 40 -12.96 -12.99 -17.97
C SER A 40 -12.70 -14.09 -16.95
N GLY A 41 -13.18 -13.94 -15.72
CA GLY A 41 -12.93 -14.88 -14.62
C GLY A 41 -11.48 -14.91 -14.11
N ILE A 42 -10.61 -14.01 -14.60
CA ILE A 42 -9.21 -13.91 -14.16
C ILE A 42 -9.16 -13.60 -12.66
N LEU A 43 -8.26 -14.28 -11.95
CA LEU A 43 -7.99 -14.04 -10.53
C LEU A 43 -6.83 -13.06 -10.36
N LYS A 44 -6.98 -12.12 -9.44
CA LYS A 44 -5.93 -11.17 -9.01
C LYS A 44 -6.03 -10.96 -7.50
N ASN A 45 -5.10 -10.21 -6.95
CA ASN A 45 -5.14 -9.80 -5.55
C ASN A 45 -5.33 -8.29 -5.45
N CYS A 46 -6.27 -7.86 -4.61
CA CYS A 46 -6.27 -6.54 -4.01
C CYS A 46 -5.57 -6.58 -2.63
N PHE A 47 -5.36 -5.42 -2.02
CA PHE A 47 -4.60 -5.28 -0.78
C PHE A 47 -5.28 -4.35 0.21
N VAL A 48 -5.22 -4.71 1.49
CA VAL A 48 -5.67 -3.87 2.61
C VAL A 48 -4.57 -3.70 3.65
N GLY A 49 -4.72 -2.69 4.51
CA GLY A 49 -3.74 -2.32 5.53
C GLY A 49 -2.57 -1.49 4.99
N TYR A 50 -1.59 -1.22 5.87
CA TYR A 50 -0.41 -0.41 5.52
C TYR A 50 0.43 -1.08 4.44
N SER A 51 0.84 -0.34 3.41
CA SER A 51 1.64 -0.89 2.32
C SER A 51 3.14 -0.89 2.66
N TRP A 52 3.58 -1.89 3.45
CA TRP A 52 5.00 -2.10 3.69
C TRP A 52 5.77 -2.30 2.38
N THR A 53 5.16 -2.91 1.36
CA THR A 53 5.81 -3.04 0.04
C THR A 53 6.06 -1.68 -0.59
N TYR A 54 5.11 -0.74 -0.49
CA TYR A 54 5.33 0.61 -1.01
C TYR A 54 6.40 1.34 -0.19
N PHE A 55 6.43 1.14 1.12
CA PHE A 55 7.43 1.79 1.99
C PHE A 55 8.87 1.48 1.56
N PHE A 56 9.17 0.23 1.18
CA PHE A 56 10.53 -0.15 0.75
C PHE A 56 10.80 0.05 -0.75
N PHE A 57 9.79 -0.08 -1.61
CA PHE A 57 9.99 -0.10 -3.06
C PHE A 57 9.36 1.09 -3.81
N GLY A 58 8.66 1.98 -3.11
CA GLY A 58 8.09 3.21 -3.66
C GLY A 58 7.26 3.01 -4.93
N PHE A 59 7.56 3.84 -5.93
CA PHE A 59 6.85 3.88 -7.22
C PHE A 59 7.01 2.60 -8.05
N PHE A 60 7.94 1.69 -7.73
CA PHE A 60 8.03 0.39 -8.41
C PHE A 60 6.82 -0.50 -8.11
N VAL A 61 6.18 -0.34 -6.95
CA VAL A 61 5.04 -1.18 -6.55
C VAL A 61 3.84 -1.04 -7.50
N PRO A 62 3.33 0.15 -7.85
CA PRO A 62 2.29 0.29 -8.88
C PRO A 62 2.69 -0.30 -10.22
N ILE A 63 3.94 -0.13 -10.66
CA ILE A 63 4.41 -0.71 -11.93
C ILE A 63 4.28 -2.24 -11.89
N PHE A 64 4.81 -2.90 -10.86
CA PHE A 64 4.71 -4.36 -10.72
C PHE A 64 3.29 -4.88 -10.48
N ARG A 65 2.36 -4.03 -10.03
CA ARG A 65 0.93 -4.37 -9.90
C ARG A 65 0.12 -4.14 -11.18
N GLY A 66 0.79 -3.68 -12.25
CA GLY A 66 0.20 -3.43 -13.57
C GLY A 66 -0.36 -2.01 -13.76
N GLU A 67 -0.02 -1.07 -12.87
CA GLU A 67 -0.46 0.32 -12.91
C GLU A 67 0.69 1.25 -13.37
N ILE A 68 1.16 1.07 -14.61
CA ILE A 68 2.36 1.77 -15.12
C ILE A 68 2.21 3.30 -15.02
N SER A 69 1.09 3.87 -15.49
CA SER A 69 0.86 5.31 -15.46
C SER A 69 0.88 5.87 -14.04
N ILE A 70 0.28 5.17 -13.08
CA ILE A 70 0.27 5.56 -11.67
C ILE A 70 1.69 5.51 -11.09
N GLY A 71 2.48 4.50 -11.46
CA GLY A 71 3.89 4.43 -11.08
C GLY A 71 4.71 5.60 -11.61
N VAL A 72 4.50 6.02 -12.86
CA VAL A 72 5.18 7.20 -13.42
C VAL A 72 4.78 8.47 -12.67
N PHE A 73 3.48 8.68 -12.37
CA PHE A 73 3.05 9.82 -11.56
C PHE A 73 3.69 9.81 -10.17
N HIS A 74 3.74 8.65 -9.52
CA HIS A 74 4.38 8.51 -8.22
C HIS A 74 5.87 8.82 -8.25
N LEU A 75 6.58 8.45 -9.33
CA LEU A 75 7.98 8.81 -9.54
C LEU A 75 8.13 10.34 -9.64
N ILE A 76 7.33 11.00 -10.49
CA ILE A 76 7.37 12.45 -10.66
C ILE A 76 7.11 13.15 -9.32
N PHE A 77 6.07 12.76 -8.58
CA PHE A 77 5.79 13.34 -7.26
C PHE A 77 6.89 13.05 -6.25
N SER A 78 7.51 11.87 -6.28
CA SER A 78 8.65 11.55 -5.41
C SER A 78 9.83 12.50 -5.68
N ILE A 79 10.13 12.81 -6.95
CA ILE A 79 11.21 13.73 -7.31
C ILE A 79 10.87 15.16 -6.87
N VAL A 80 9.67 15.65 -7.23
CA VAL A 80 9.24 17.04 -6.94
C VAL A 80 9.13 17.30 -5.43
N THR A 81 8.78 16.29 -4.64
CA THR A 81 8.67 16.40 -3.16
C THR A 81 9.93 15.99 -2.41
N PHE A 82 11.05 15.76 -3.11
CA PHE A 82 12.30 15.29 -2.52
C PHE A 82 12.13 14.04 -1.63
N GLY A 83 11.32 13.09 -2.08
CA GLY A 83 11.08 11.81 -1.41
C GLY A 83 9.96 11.81 -0.36
N ILE A 84 9.42 12.97 0.05
CA ILE A 84 8.33 13.05 1.05
C ILE A 84 7.10 12.26 0.60
N PHE A 85 6.75 12.32 -0.69
CA PHE A 85 5.65 11.56 -1.26
C PHE A 85 5.79 10.04 -1.02
N GLN A 86 7.02 9.51 -1.01
CA GLN A 86 7.24 8.08 -0.75
C GLN A 86 6.97 7.67 0.70
N LEU A 87 7.06 8.60 1.65
CA LEU A 87 6.76 8.34 3.07
C LEU A 87 5.25 8.34 3.35
N ILE A 88 4.48 9.11 2.57
CA ILE A 88 3.02 9.24 2.74
C ILE A 88 2.28 8.12 2.03
N MET A 89 2.70 7.76 0.82
CA MET A 89 1.97 6.80 -0.01
C MET A 89 1.79 5.39 0.58
N PRO A 90 2.67 4.83 1.42
CA PRO A 90 2.43 3.55 2.10
C PRO A 90 1.10 3.49 2.88
N PHE A 91 0.64 4.62 3.43
CA PHE A 91 -0.63 4.72 4.16
C PHE A 91 -1.85 4.69 3.23
N LEU A 92 -1.69 5.09 1.98
CA LEU A 92 -2.80 5.33 1.05
C LEU A 92 -2.88 4.28 -0.06
N TYR A 93 -1.73 3.78 -0.50
CA TYR A 93 -1.59 3.09 -1.77
C TYR A 93 -2.41 1.80 -1.87
N ASN A 94 -2.41 0.95 -0.83
CA ASN A 94 -3.20 -0.28 -0.86
C ASN A 94 -4.69 -0.02 -1.02
N LYS A 95 -5.23 0.96 -0.28
CA LYS A 95 -6.65 1.33 -0.39
C LYS A 95 -6.95 1.86 -1.79
N GLN A 96 -6.16 2.82 -2.28
CA GLN A 96 -6.34 3.40 -3.61
C GLN A 96 -6.25 2.36 -4.74
N TYR A 97 -5.26 1.46 -4.69
CA TYR A 97 -5.11 0.35 -5.62
C TYR A 97 -6.34 -0.55 -5.63
N SER A 98 -6.78 -0.98 -4.46
CA SER A 98 -7.91 -1.89 -4.33
C SER A 98 -9.23 -1.25 -4.76
N THR A 99 -9.46 0.03 -4.41
CA THR A 99 -10.63 0.78 -4.87
C THR A 99 -10.64 0.89 -6.40
N ARG A 100 -9.51 1.23 -7.04
CA ARG A 100 -9.44 1.27 -8.51
C ARG A 100 -9.72 -0.09 -9.13
N LEU A 101 -9.22 -1.17 -8.53
CA LEU A 101 -9.48 -2.52 -9.05
C LEU A 101 -10.98 -2.84 -8.98
N LEU A 102 -11.62 -2.61 -7.82
CA LEU A 102 -13.04 -2.89 -7.61
C LEU A 102 -13.96 -2.00 -8.48
N ASN A 103 -13.51 -0.80 -8.84
CA ASN A 103 -14.22 0.07 -9.78
C ASN A 103 -14.05 -0.34 -11.26
N ASN A 104 -13.16 -1.29 -11.56
CA ASN A 104 -12.84 -1.74 -12.92
C ASN A 104 -13.29 -3.18 -13.19
N SER A 105 -14.53 -3.51 -12.83
CA SER A 105 -15.14 -4.84 -13.07
C SER A 105 -14.48 -6.01 -12.33
N TRP A 106 -13.90 -5.76 -11.15
CA TRP A 106 -13.42 -6.80 -10.24
C TRP A 106 -14.32 -6.90 -9.02
N SER A 107 -14.58 -8.13 -8.57
CA SER A 107 -15.34 -8.41 -7.34
C SER A 107 -14.49 -9.19 -6.34
N LEU A 108 -14.78 -9.00 -5.05
CA LEU A 108 -14.17 -9.79 -3.97
C LEU A 108 -14.49 -11.28 -4.17
N HIS A 109 -13.49 -12.14 -4.04
CA HIS A 109 -13.58 -13.58 -4.32
C HIS A 109 -12.65 -14.39 -3.41
N ASP A 110 -12.56 -14.01 -2.13
CA ASP A 110 -11.82 -14.72 -1.10
C ASP A 110 -12.78 -15.34 -0.07
N SER A 111 -12.27 -15.88 1.04
CA SER A 111 -13.12 -16.30 2.18
C SER A 111 -13.98 -15.15 2.68
N GLU A 112 -15.14 -15.46 3.26
CA GLU A 112 -16.06 -14.43 3.75
C GLU A 112 -15.40 -13.51 4.79
N ASP A 113 -14.57 -14.05 5.69
CA ASP A 113 -13.79 -13.25 6.65
C ASP A 113 -12.86 -12.25 5.96
N ASN A 114 -12.20 -12.67 4.87
CA ASN A 114 -11.30 -11.82 4.09
C ASN A 114 -12.10 -10.75 3.32
N ASN A 115 -13.24 -11.13 2.75
CA ASN A 115 -14.11 -10.21 2.03
C ASN A 115 -14.71 -9.16 2.99
N ALA A 116 -15.19 -9.57 4.16
CA ALA A 116 -15.70 -8.67 5.20
C ALA A 116 -14.61 -7.69 5.68
N LEU A 117 -13.39 -8.17 5.93
CA LEU A 117 -12.25 -7.32 6.24
C LEU A 117 -11.95 -6.31 5.12
N ALA A 118 -12.02 -6.74 3.86
CA ALA A 118 -11.81 -5.88 2.71
C ALA A 118 -12.88 -4.79 2.62
N ARG A 119 -14.16 -5.14 2.78
CA ARG A 119 -15.27 -4.18 2.81
C ARG A 119 -15.06 -3.13 3.89
N GLN A 120 -14.69 -3.55 5.10
CA GLN A 120 -14.41 -2.64 6.22
C GLN A 120 -13.24 -1.70 5.94
N LYS A 121 -12.09 -2.22 5.51
CA LYS A 121 -10.86 -1.44 5.30
C LYS A 121 -10.96 -0.49 4.10
N ILE A 122 -11.67 -0.89 3.04
CA ILE A 122 -11.81 -0.12 1.80
C ILE A 122 -12.98 0.87 1.92
N GLY A 123 -14.03 0.53 2.68
CA GLY A 123 -15.24 1.34 2.82
C GLY A 123 -16.31 0.99 1.78
N ILE A 124 -16.53 -0.31 1.53
CA ILE A 124 -17.56 -0.82 0.62
C ILE A 124 -18.86 -0.98 1.41
N THR A 125 -19.98 -0.41 0.93
CA THR A 125 -21.30 -0.62 1.55
C THR A 125 -21.82 -2.02 1.25
N THR A 126 -22.52 -2.62 2.21
CA THR A 126 -23.28 -3.87 2.04
C THR A 126 -24.75 -3.51 2.13
N ASP A 127 -25.30 -3.05 1.02
CA ASP A 127 -26.74 -2.84 0.88
C ASP A 127 -27.45 -4.18 0.63
#